data_AF-A0A3P9HZZ8-F1
#
_entry.id   AF-A0A3P9HZZ8-F1
#
_cell.length_a   1.000
_cell.length_b   1.000
_cell.length_c   1.000
_cell.angle_alpha   90.00
_cell.angle_beta   90.00
_cell.angle_gamma   90.00
#
_symmetry.space_group_name_H-M   'P 1'
#
loop_
_entity.id
_entity.type
_entity.pdbx_description
1 polymer ?
#
loop_
_entity_poly.entity_id
_entity_poly.type
_entity_poly.pdbx_seq_one_letter_code
_entity_poly.pdbx_strand_id
1 'polypeptide(L)'
;MERYSQVVDIKEHVYVKYGLETPRSKMWLAVVILASQRLFCSPGTDCNTINGIATCVDPCNNYAVLNDDWRSVNNTDSSILHCDQNINRTSWHRMFLGGNSAQIPEACVPIYRCGTAAPSWINGAHPTQADGIVSRTGCGSWIQGCCPYTTNVKVKLCYGSYYVYKLGSPSICHISYCTVWDSIDDDSDEGMPPKHVRYV
;
A
#
# COMPACT_ATOMS: atom_id res chain seq x y z
N MET A 1 43.48 -17.52 19.32
CA MET A 1 42.71 -18.25 18.29
C MET A 1 41.87 -17.21 17.58
N GLU A 2 42.40 -16.63 16.50
CA GLU A 2 41.69 -15.61 15.73
C GLU A 2 40.66 -16.32 14.83
N ARG A 3 39.37 -15.97 14.98
CA ARG A 3 38.30 -16.48 14.13
C ARG A 3 38.03 -15.44 13.04
N TYR A 4 38.30 -15.80 11.80
CA TYR A 4 37.90 -15.02 10.63
C TYR A 4 36.71 -15.72 9.94
N SER A 5 35.71 -14.95 9.53
CA SER A 5 34.59 -15.41 8.69
C SER A 5 34.60 -14.66 7.36
N GLN A 6 34.37 -15.39 6.27
CA GLN A 6 34.15 -14.83 4.94
C GLN A 6 32.80 -15.32 4.41
N VAL A 7 32.02 -14.41 3.85
CA VAL A 7 30.72 -14.69 3.22
C VAL A 7 30.93 -14.73 1.71
N VAL A 8 30.56 -15.83 1.06
CA VAL A 8 30.65 -16.01 -0.39
C VAL A 8 29.27 -16.31 -0.94
N ASP A 9 28.80 -15.49 -1.88
CA ASP A 9 27.49 -15.62 -2.53
C ASP A 9 27.64 -16.38 -3.86
N ILE A 10 26.99 -17.54 -3.96
CA ILE A 10 26.89 -18.34 -5.18
C ILE A 10 25.42 -18.66 -5.42
N LYS A 11 24.68 -17.62 -5.81
CA LYS A 11 23.37 -17.59 -6.48
C LYS A 11 22.16 -18.31 -5.87
N GLU A 12 22.29 -19.24 -4.92
CA GLU A 12 21.16 -19.73 -4.13
C GLU A 12 21.55 -20.18 -2.70
N HIS A 13 22.85 -20.22 -2.40
CA HIS A 13 23.37 -20.72 -1.12
C HIS A 13 24.40 -19.74 -0.56
N VAL A 14 24.21 -19.33 0.69
CA VAL A 14 25.21 -18.56 1.45
C VAL A 14 26.03 -19.54 2.26
N TYR A 15 27.34 -19.56 2.02
CA TYR A 15 28.27 -20.39 2.78
C TYR A 15 29.02 -19.52 3.78
N VAL A 16 28.99 -19.91 5.05
CA VAL A 16 29.89 -19.34 6.06
C VAL A 16 31.01 -20.32 6.28
N LYS A 17 32.24 -19.91 5.95
CA LYS A 17 33.44 -20.69 6.22
C LYS A 17 34.01 -20.30 7.59
N TYR A 18 34.19 -21.30 8.44
CA TYR A 18 34.91 -21.16 9.70
C TYR A 18 36.25 -21.88 9.57
N GLY A 19 37.34 -21.16 9.83
CA GLY A 19 38.69 -21.70 9.81
C GLY A 19 39.28 -21.83 11.20
N LEU A 20 39.97 -22.94 11.44
CA LEU A 20 40.93 -23.09 12.51
C LEU A 20 42.30 -23.30 11.86
N GLU A 21 43.13 -22.25 11.80
CA GLU A 21 44.51 -22.38 11.35
C GLU A 21 45.37 -22.90 12.49
N THR A 22 46.01 -24.06 12.27
CA THR A 22 47.06 -24.58 13.16
C THR A 22 48.36 -24.72 12.36
N PRO A 23 49.55 -24.70 13.00
CA PRO A 23 50.83 -24.73 12.29
C PRO A 23 51.08 -25.97 11.42
N ARG A 24 50.26 -27.02 11.52
CA ARG A 24 50.46 -28.31 10.82
C ARG A 24 49.34 -28.68 9.84
N SER A 25 48.20 -28.00 9.83
CA SER A 25 47.13 -28.24 8.84
C SER A 25 46.13 -27.10 8.78
N LYS A 26 45.54 -26.89 7.59
CA LYS A 26 44.42 -25.98 7.36
C LYS A 26 43.14 -26.79 7.21
N MET A 27 42.22 -26.68 8.16
CA MET A 27 40.92 -27.34 8.12
C MET A 27 39.81 -26.27 8.15
N TRP A 28 38.91 -26.35 7.17
CA TRP A 28 37.82 -25.41 6.99
C TRP A 28 36.48 -26.13 7.16
N LEU A 29 35.61 -25.61 8.01
CA LEU A 29 34.22 -26.05 8.10
C LEU A 29 33.36 -25.09 7.27
N ALA A 30 32.63 -25.61 6.28
CA ALA A 30 31.65 -24.83 5.53
C ALA A 30 30.25 -25.14 6.06
N VAL A 31 29.56 -24.13 6.59
CA VAL A 31 28.14 -24.22 6.98
C VAL A 31 27.30 -23.67 5.84
N VAL A 32 26.37 -24.47 5.34
CA VAL A 32 25.40 -24.06 4.31
C VAL A 32 24.20 -23.43 4.99
N ILE A 33 23.99 -22.14 4.77
CA ILE A 33 22.78 -21.46 5.21
C ILE A 33 21.81 -21.43 4.02
N LEU A 34 20.70 -22.16 4.15
CA LEU A 34 19.58 -22.05 3.21
C LEU A 34 18.91 -20.68 3.44
N ALA A 35 19.35 -19.67 2.69
CA ALA A 35 18.69 -18.38 2.69
C ALA A 35 17.32 -18.55 2.01
N SER A 36 16.23 -18.36 2.75
CA SER A 36 14.91 -18.15 2.15
C SER A 36 15.03 -16.89 1.32
N GLN A 37 15.12 -17.04 -0.01
CA GLN A 37 15.24 -15.93 -0.94
C GLN A 37 13.94 -15.12 -0.86
N ARG A 38 13.91 -14.10 0.00
CA ARG A 38 12.94 -13.04 -0.13
C ARG A 38 13.29 -12.34 -1.44
N LEU A 39 12.44 -12.51 -2.46
CA LEU A 39 12.57 -11.77 -3.71
C LEU A 39 12.50 -10.27 -3.39
N PHE A 40 13.63 -9.58 -3.48
CA PHE A 40 13.70 -8.13 -3.29
C PHE A 40 13.37 -7.45 -4.62
N CYS A 41 12.14 -6.97 -4.72
CA CYS A 41 11.70 -6.20 -5.87
C CYS A 41 12.30 -4.79 -5.86
N SER A 42 12.56 -4.24 -7.05
CA SER A 42 13.02 -2.85 -7.19
C SER A 42 12.00 -1.88 -6.59
N PRO A 43 12.43 -0.70 -6.09
CA PRO A 43 11.52 0.34 -5.65
C PRO A 43 10.46 0.62 -6.71
N GLY A 44 9.17 0.58 -6.33
CA GLY A 44 8.06 0.77 -7.27
C GLY A 44 7.46 -0.52 -7.85
N THR A 45 8.00 -1.69 -7.55
CA THR A 45 7.41 -2.99 -7.92
C THR A 45 7.03 -3.81 -6.69
N ASP A 46 5.98 -4.63 -6.81
CA ASP A 46 5.49 -5.48 -5.73
C ASP A 46 5.59 -6.96 -6.13
N CYS A 47 5.87 -7.82 -5.16
CA CYS A 47 6.00 -9.25 -5.38
C CYS A 47 4.60 -9.89 -5.46
N ASN A 48 4.29 -10.50 -6.60
CA ASN A 48 3.07 -11.25 -6.86
C ASN A 48 3.40 -12.69 -7.26
N THR A 49 2.44 -13.61 -7.09
CA THR A 49 2.58 -15.01 -7.51
C THR A 49 1.83 -15.22 -8.81
N ILE A 50 2.56 -15.46 -9.90
CA ILE A 50 2.00 -15.78 -11.22
C ILE A 50 2.33 -17.24 -11.51
N ASN A 51 1.31 -18.09 -11.66
CA ASN A 51 1.47 -19.53 -11.90
C ASN A 51 2.40 -20.24 -10.89
N GLY A 52 2.33 -19.85 -9.61
CA GLY A 52 3.16 -20.41 -8.55
C GLY A 52 4.58 -19.83 -8.45
N ILE A 53 4.94 -18.87 -9.32
CA ILE A 53 6.26 -18.22 -9.34
C ILE A 53 6.15 -16.79 -8.79
N ALA A 54 6.98 -16.49 -7.79
CA ALA A 54 7.13 -15.13 -7.27
C ALA A 54 7.79 -14.23 -8.33
N THR A 55 7.10 -13.17 -8.73
CA THR A 55 7.52 -12.24 -9.78
C THR A 55 7.30 -10.81 -9.32
N CYS A 56 8.26 -9.93 -9.63
CA CYS A 56 8.11 -8.50 -9.37
C CYS A 56 7.28 -7.88 -10.49
N VAL A 57 6.15 -7.30 -10.13
CA VAL A 57 5.21 -6.70 -11.08
C VAL A 57 5.04 -5.23 -10.73
N ASP A 58 5.00 -4.38 -11.76
CA ASP A 58 4.58 -3.00 -11.57
C ASP A 58 3.06 -2.95 -11.37
N PRO A 59 2.56 -2.51 -10.20
CA PRO A 59 1.13 -2.46 -9.94
C PRO A 59 0.38 -1.49 -10.87
N CYS A 60 1.07 -0.57 -11.55
CA CYS A 60 0.47 0.30 -12.57
C CYS A 60 -0.01 -0.45 -13.81
N ASN A 61 0.47 -1.68 -14.03
CA ASN A 61 0.10 -2.54 -15.15
C ASN A 61 -0.79 -3.72 -14.74
N ASN A 62 -1.05 -3.90 -13.44
CA ASN A 62 -1.84 -5.01 -12.92
C ASN A 62 -2.62 -4.59 -11.67
N TYR A 63 -3.84 -4.10 -11.89
CA TYR A 63 -4.77 -3.68 -10.85
C TYR A 63 -6.21 -4.07 -11.19
N ALA A 64 -7.03 -4.25 -10.16
CA ALA A 64 -8.48 -4.33 -10.26
C ALA A 64 -9.10 -2.93 -10.24
N VAL A 65 -10.31 -2.79 -10.77
CA VAL A 65 -11.05 -1.52 -10.80
C VAL A 65 -12.07 -1.49 -9.65
N LEU A 66 -12.14 -0.35 -8.95
CA LEU A 66 -13.21 -0.01 -8.03
C LEU A 66 -13.89 1.27 -8.55
N ASN A 67 -15.11 1.14 -9.05
CA ASN A 67 -15.89 2.22 -9.67
C ASN A 67 -17.31 2.27 -9.09
N ASP A 68 -17.38 2.20 -7.77
CA ASP A 68 -18.64 2.28 -7.04
C ASP A 68 -18.97 3.74 -6.72
N ASP A 69 -20.01 4.31 -7.33
CA ASP A 69 -20.37 5.72 -7.13
C ASP A 69 -20.70 6.07 -5.66
N TRP A 70 -21.20 5.08 -4.91
CA TRP A 70 -21.49 5.26 -3.48
C TRP A 70 -20.24 5.59 -2.66
N ARG A 71 -19.03 5.33 -3.17
CA ARG A 71 -17.74 5.66 -2.51
C ARG A 71 -17.40 7.14 -2.52
N SER A 72 -18.17 8.01 -3.17
CA SER A 72 -17.89 9.45 -3.15
C SER A 72 -17.99 10.01 -1.72
N VAL A 73 -17.04 10.83 -1.29
CA VAL A 73 -17.15 11.57 0.00
C VAL A 73 -18.40 12.45 0.07
N ASN A 74 -18.96 12.84 -1.08
CA ASN A 74 -20.18 13.63 -1.18
C ASN A 74 -21.44 12.79 -1.01
N ASN A 75 -21.35 11.47 -1.08
CA ASN A 75 -22.49 10.59 -0.82
C ASN A 75 -22.85 10.63 0.67
N THR A 76 -24.09 11.02 0.95
CA THR A 76 -24.68 11.08 2.30
C THR A 76 -25.77 10.04 2.52
N ASP A 77 -26.03 9.22 1.52
CA ASP A 77 -27.02 8.15 1.63
C ASP A 77 -26.48 7.06 2.56
N SER A 78 -27.24 6.81 3.62
CA SER A 78 -26.97 5.81 4.65
C SER A 78 -28.04 4.72 4.70
N SER A 79 -28.93 4.67 3.71
CA SER A 79 -29.98 3.64 3.59
C SER A 79 -29.39 2.24 3.36
N ILE A 80 -28.29 2.16 2.61
CA ILE A 80 -27.52 0.94 2.37
C ILE A 80 -26.06 1.23 2.77
N LEU A 81 -25.54 0.43 3.69
CA LEU A 81 -24.17 0.57 4.19
C LEU A 81 -23.28 -0.55 3.64
N HIS A 82 -22.21 -0.15 2.97
CA HIS A 82 -21.24 -1.02 2.31
C HIS A 82 -20.00 -1.29 3.19
N CYS A 83 -19.21 -2.30 2.85
CA CYS A 83 -17.95 -2.58 3.53
C CYS A 83 -16.91 -3.27 2.64
N ASP A 84 -15.64 -2.92 2.85
CA ASP A 84 -14.50 -3.43 2.07
C ASP A 84 -13.86 -4.68 2.71
N GLN A 85 -14.57 -5.42 3.56
CA GLN A 85 -14.01 -6.62 4.21
C GLN A 85 -13.56 -7.69 3.19
N ASN A 86 -14.27 -7.81 2.08
CA ASN A 86 -14.03 -8.81 1.04
C ASN A 86 -13.09 -8.31 -0.07
N ILE A 87 -12.53 -7.10 0.07
CA ILE A 87 -11.54 -6.63 -0.89
C ILE A 87 -10.27 -7.50 -0.82
N ASN A 88 -9.72 -7.85 -1.97
CA ASN A 88 -8.56 -8.71 -2.01
C ASN A 88 -7.30 -7.95 -1.56
N ARG A 89 -6.86 -8.15 -0.32
CA ARG A 89 -5.68 -7.51 0.28
C ARG A 89 -4.37 -7.78 -0.47
N THR A 90 -4.30 -8.82 -1.32
CA THR A 90 -3.10 -9.14 -2.10
C THR A 90 -3.06 -8.44 -3.44
N SER A 91 -4.19 -7.88 -3.90
CA SER A 91 -4.33 -7.21 -5.19
C SER A 91 -4.22 -5.69 -5.08
N TRP A 92 -3.76 -5.07 -6.15
CA TRP A 92 -3.76 -3.62 -6.33
C TRP A 92 -5.07 -3.17 -6.96
N HIS A 93 -5.52 -1.96 -6.64
CA HIS A 93 -6.80 -1.41 -7.08
C HIS A 93 -6.62 0.02 -7.60
N ARG A 94 -7.34 0.38 -8.66
CA ARG A 94 -7.49 1.76 -9.14
C ARG A 94 -8.92 2.23 -8.84
N MET A 95 -9.01 3.44 -8.29
CA MET A 95 -10.27 4.06 -7.90
C MET A 95 -10.85 4.88 -9.04
N PHE A 96 -12.17 4.84 -9.17
CA PHE A 96 -12.94 5.65 -10.10
C PHE A 96 -14.25 6.12 -9.46
N LEU A 97 -14.78 7.24 -9.96
CA LEU A 97 -16.12 7.76 -9.68
C LEU A 97 -16.80 8.12 -10.99
N GLY A 98 -17.97 7.55 -11.28
CA GLY A 98 -18.66 7.77 -12.54
C GLY A 98 -17.78 7.47 -13.77
N GLY A 99 -16.85 6.51 -13.65
CA GLY A 99 -15.89 6.17 -14.71
C GLY A 99 -14.68 7.11 -14.85
N ASN A 100 -14.58 8.16 -14.02
CA ASN A 100 -13.46 9.10 -14.04
C ASN A 100 -12.43 8.78 -12.96
N SER A 101 -11.18 9.20 -13.17
CA SER A 101 -10.08 8.97 -12.22
C SER A 101 -10.43 9.55 -10.85
N ALA A 102 -10.25 8.74 -9.81
CA ALA A 102 -10.49 9.13 -8.44
C ALA A 102 -9.35 8.64 -7.54
N GLN A 103 -9.30 9.19 -6.33
CA GLN A 103 -8.29 8.86 -5.33
C GLN A 103 -8.89 8.79 -3.93
N ILE A 104 -8.22 8.10 -3.02
CA ILE A 104 -8.63 8.05 -1.61
C ILE A 104 -8.29 9.41 -0.97
N PRO A 105 -9.18 10.07 -0.22
CA PRO A 105 -8.86 11.37 0.38
C PRO A 105 -7.69 11.29 1.37
N GLU A 106 -6.91 12.37 1.44
CA GLU A 106 -5.80 12.54 2.41
C GLU A 106 -6.26 13.16 3.74
N ALA A 107 -7.55 13.47 3.84
CA ALA A 107 -8.14 14.18 4.98
C ALA A 107 -9.29 13.38 5.58
N CYS A 108 -9.56 13.67 6.86
CA CYS A 108 -10.65 13.04 7.59
C CYS A 108 -11.99 13.22 6.90
N VAL A 109 -12.70 12.10 6.73
CA VAL A 109 -14.07 12.07 6.22
C VAL A 109 -15.03 11.89 7.40
N PRO A 110 -16.08 12.72 7.56
CA PRO A 110 -17.08 12.55 8.61
C PRO A 110 -17.77 11.19 8.55
N ILE A 111 -18.24 10.66 9.69
CA ILE A 111 -19.01 9.40 9.73
C ILE A 111 -20.26 9.45 8.84
N TYR A 112 -20.75 8.29 8.40
CA TYR A 112 -21.90 8.16 7.49
C TYR A 112 -21.75 8.92 6.17
N ARG A 113 -20.57 8.82 5.57
CA ARG A 113 -20.27 9.31 4.22
C ARG A 113 -19.84 8.14 3.34
N CYS A 114 -19.79 8.37 2.04
CA CYS A 114 -19.31 7.40 1.07
C CYS A 114 -19.94 6.00 1.23
N GLY A 115 -21.25 5.98 1.52
CA GLY A 115 -22.05 4.74 1.64
C GLY A 115 -21.63 3.81 2.77
N THR A 116 -20.95 4.30 3.82
CA THR A 116 -20.45 3.46 4.91
C THR A 116 -20.55 4.16 6.27
N ALA A 117 -20.66 3.41 7.35
CA ALA A 117 -20.77 3.98 8.69
C ALA A 117 -19.44 4.59 9.16
N ALA A 118 -18.33 3.90 8.87
CA ALA A 118 -16.96 4.30 9.19
C ALA A 118 -16.12 4.55 7.91
N PRO A 119 -16.24 5.74 7.31
CA PRO A 119 -15.46 6.21 6.17
C PRO A 119 -13.96 6.07 6.37
N SER A 120 -13.27 5.47 5.39
CA SER A 120 -11.81 5.34 5.40
C SER A 120 -11.12 6.30 4.42
N TRP A 121 -10.03 6.88 4.90
CA TRP A 121 -9.17 7.85 4.20
C TRP A 121 -7.70 7.49 4.46
N ILE A 122 -6.73 8.11 3.77
CA ILE A 122 -5.30 7.87 4.04
C ILE A 122 -4.68 9.03 4.84
N ASN A 123 -3.96 8.71 5.90
CA ASN A 123 -3.19 9.68 6.66
C ASN A 123 -1.78 9.81 6.07
N GLY A 124 -1.55 10.94 5.41
CA GLY A 124 -0.31 11.31 4.74
C GLY A 124 -0.52 11.54 3.24
N ALA A 125 0.30 12.44 2.67
CA ALA A 125 0.20 12.82 1.26
C ALA A 125 0.44 11.63 0.32
N HIS A 126 -0.26 11.60 -0.82
CA HIS A 126 0.03 10.64 -1.87
C HIS A 126 1.49 10.76 -2.36
N PRO A 127 2.09 9.65 -2.85
CA PRO A 127 3.46 9.66 -3.36
C PRO A 127 3.59 10.49 -4.64
N THR A 128 4.81 10.98 -4.86
CA THR A 128 5.27 11.45 -6.16
C THR A 128 5.74 10.28 -7.03
N GLN A 129 6.06 10.55 -8.30
CA GLN A 129 6.57 9.52 -9.21
C GLN A 129 7.89 8.90 -8.72
N ALA A 130 8.73 9.69 -8.04
CA ALA A 130 10.04 9.28 -7.54
C ALA A 130 9.96 8.39 -6.29
N ASP A 131 8.89 8.49 -5.51
CA ASP A 131 8.73 7.73 -4.26
C ASP A 131 8.44 6.25 -4.50
N GLY A 132 7.92 5.89 -5.68
CA GLY A 132 7.54 4.52 -6.00
C GLY A 132 6.38 4.02 -5.13
N ILE A 133 6.52 2.83 -4.54
CA ILE A 133 5.52 2.28 -3.63
C ILE A 133 5.81 2.77 -2.22
N VAL A 134 4.87 3.52 -1.65
CA VAL A 134 4.94 3.98 -0.26
C VAL A 134 3.83 3.38 0.59
N SER A 135 4.08 3.24 1.89
CA SER A 135 3.04 2.89 2.85
C SER A 135 2.40 4.15 3.43
N ARG A 136 1.09 4.09 3.63
CA ARG A 136 0.27 5.07 4.34
C ARG A 136 -0.60 4.34 5.34
N THR A 137 -1.02 5.08 6.36
CA THR A 137 -2.00 4.58 7.33
C THR A 137 -3.39 4.87 6.76
N GLY A 138 -4.15 3.83 6.43
CA GLY A 138 -5.58 3.97 6.21
C GLY A 138 -6.26 4.21 7.55
N CYS A 139 -7.05 5.26 7.67
CA CYS A 139 -7.75 5.67 8.88
C CYS A 139 -9.26 5.57 8.65
N GLY A 140 -9.96 4.83 9.51
CA GLY A 140 -11.42 4.77 9.53
C GLY A 140 -11.98 5.71 10.58
N SER A 141 -12.79 6.68 10.16
CA SER A 141 -13.47 7.64 11.04
C SER A 141 -14.59 6.96 11.84
N TRP A 142 -14.69 7.28 13.13
CA TRP A 142 -15.77 6.82 14.00
C TRP A 142 -16.07 7.85 15.10
N ILE A 143 -16.90 7.47 16.07
CA ILE A 143 -17.37 8.36 17.15
C ILE A 143 -16.20 8.95 17.95
N GLN A 144 -15.11 8.20 18.14
CA GLN A 144 -13.93 8.66 18.89
C GLN A 144 -13.01 9.58 18.08
N GLY A 145 -13.31 9.87 16.82
CA GLY A 145 -12.54 10.76 15.95
C GLY A 145 -12.18 10.15 14.59
N CYS A 146 -11.22 10.76 13.92
CA CYS A 146 -10.93 10.48 12.51
C CYS A 146 -10.10 9.22 12.23
N CYS A 147 -9.39 8.67 13.23
CA CYS A 147 -8.53 7.50 13.03
C CYS A 147 -8.52 6.48 14.21
N PRO A 148 -9.68 6.11 14.80
CA PRO A 148 -9.73 5.04 15.78
C PRO A 148 -9.45 3.64 15.19
N TYR A 149 -9.69 3.45 13.90
CA TYR A 149 -9.39 2.21 13.19
C TYR A 149 -8.29 2.45 12.16
N THR A 150 -7.29 1.57 12.13
CA THR A 150 -6.16 1.68 11.22
C THR A 150 -5.99 0.45 10.34
N THR A 151 -5.53 0.70 9.13
CA THR A 151 -5.12 -0.33 8.16
C THR A 151 -3.80 0.10 7.51
N ASN A 152 -3.05 -0.86 6.99
CA ASN A 152 -1.90 -0.54 6.14
C ASN A 152 -2.39 -0.42 4.69
N VAL A 153 -2.08 0.71 4.05
CA VAL A 153 -2.34 0.95 2.64
C VAL A 153 -1.01 1.17 1.94
N LYS A 154 -0.75 0.44 0.86
CA LYS A 154 0.33 0.82 -0.07
C LYS A 154 -0.26 1.63 -1.20
N VAL A 155 0.46 2.65 -1.65
CA VAL A 155 0.05 3.52 -2.75
C VAL A 155 1.23 3.83 -3.65
N LYS A 156 0.99 3.97 -4.95
CA LYS A 156 1.97 4.37 -5.96
C LYS A 156 1.30 5.31 -6.97
N LEU A 157 2.03 6.35 -7.40
CA LEU A 157 1.68 7.16 -8.57
C LEU A 157 2.15 6.47 -9.85
N CYS A 158 1.25 6.33 -10.81
CA CYS A 158 1.51 5.76 -12.12
C CYS A 158 1.66 6.84 -13.19
N TYR A 159 2.41 6.50 -14.25
CA TYR A 159 2.41 7.31 -15.46
C TYR A 159 0.99 7.45 -16.00
N GLY A 160 0.62 8.67 -16.41
CA GLY A 160 -0.78 9.02 -16.72
C GLY A 160 -1.55 9.59 -15.53
N SER A 161 -0.84 10.00 -14.46
CA SER A 161 -1.37 10.77 -13.33
C SER A 161 -2.56 10.11 -12.64
N TYR A 162 -2.38 8.85 -12.21
CA TYR A 162 -3.36 8.15 -11.39
C TYR A 162 -2.69 7.29 -10.32
N TYR A 163 -3.42 7.06 -9.23
CA TYR A 163 -2.94 6.25 -8.12
C TYR A 163 -3.48 4.83 -8.19
N VAL A 164 -2.63 3.88 -7.77
CA VAL A 164 -3.03 2.50 -7.48
C VAL A 164 -2.77 2.20 -6.00
N TYR A 165 -3.64 1.40 -5.40
CA TYR A 165 -3.64 1.12 -3.98
C TYR A 165 -3.68 -0.37 -3.68
N LYS A 166 -2.82 -0.83 -2.76
CA LYS A 166 -2.95 -2.12 -2.10
C LYS A 166 -3.62 -1.89 -0.76
N LEU A 167 -4.88 -2.29 -0.65
CA LEU A 167 -5.73 -1.93 0.48
C LEU A 167 -5.69 -2.99 1.57
N GLY A 168 -5.54 -2.53 2.81
CA GLY A 168 -5.81 -3.38 3.97
C GLY A 168 -7.31 -3.58 4.12
N SER A 169 -7.78 -4.82 4.19
CA SER A 169 -9.21 -5.05 4.46
C SER A 169 -9.52 -4.87 5.95
N PRO A 170 -10.57 -4.10 6.29
CA PRO A 170 -10.97 -3.88 7.67
C PRO A 170 -11.35 -5.18 8.41
N SER A 171 -11.22 -5.19 9.73
CA SER A 171 -11.59 -6.34 10.57
C SER A 171 -13.10 -6.45 10.82
N ILE A 172 -13.86 -5.36 10.62
CA ILE A 172 -15.30 -5.27 10.85
C ILE A 172 -16.02 -4.69 9.62
N CYS A 173 -17.30 -5.01 9.44
CA CYS A 173 -18.11 -4.45 8.35
C CYS A 173 -18.54 -3.01 8.68
N HIS A 174 -19.05 -2.33 7.67
CA HIS A 174 -19.33 -0.89 7.58
C HIS A 174 -18.11 0.03 7.66
N ILE A 175 -16.93 -0.48 7.26
CA ILE A 175 -15.73 0.32 6.95
C ILE A 175 -15.44 0.16 5.45
N SER A 176 -15.37 1.28 4.73
CA SER A 176 -15.04 1.32 3.30
C SER A 176 -14.14 2.51 2.98
N TYR A 177 -13.22 2.35 2.03
CA TYR A 177 -12.41 3.45 1.52
C TYR A 177 -13.27 4.39 0.67
N CYS A 178 -13.29 5.66 1.08
CA CYS A 178 -13.92 6.70 0.29
C CYS A 178 -13.04 7.09 -0.90
N THR A 179 -13.65 7.83 -1.80
CA THR A 179 -13.01 8.39 -2.99
C THR A 179 -13.41 9.84 -3.18
N VAL A 180 -12.47 10.63 -3.66
CA VAL A 180 -12.65 11.99 -4.17
C VAL A 180 -12.22 12.01 -5.63
N TRP A 181 -12.80 12.91 -6.41
CA TRP A 181 -12.33 13.15 -7.77
C TRP A 181 -10.87 13.57 -7.73
N ASP A 182 -10.11 13.10 -8.71
CA ASP A 182 -8.76 13.56 -8.92
C ASP A 182 -8.84 14.99 -9.47
N SER A 183 -8.79 15.98 -8.57
CA SER A 183 -8.70 17.39 -8.95
C SER A 183 -7.28 17.69 -9.42
N ILE A 184 -6.85 17.04 -10.49
CA ILE A 184 -5.73 17.49 -11.29
C ILE A 184 -6.37 18.40 -12.34
N ASP A 185 -6.05 19.69 -12.21
CA ASP A 185 -6.40 20.80 -13.08
C ASP A 185 -7.78 21.45 -12.86
N ASP A 186 -7.84 22.39 -11.91
CA ASP A 186 -8.12 23.79 -12.28
C ASP A 186 -7.49 24.74 -11.24
N ASP A 187 -6.20 25.04 -11.42
CA ASP A 187 -5.51 26.16 -10.74
C ASP A 187 -5.81 27.48 -11.47
N SER A 188 -7.02 27.59 -12.07
CA SER A 188 -7.55 28.83 -12.63
C SER A 188 -8.73 29.33 -11.79
N ASP A 189 -8.35 30.20 -10.86
CA ASP A 189 -9.14 31.28 -10.24
C ASP A 189 -10.45 30.96 -9.48
N GLU A 190 -10.47 31.49 -8.26
CA GLU A 190 -11.60 31.72 -7.34
C GLU A 190 -12.35 30.52 -6.72
N GLY A 191 -11.94 30.16 -5.49
CA GLY A 191 -12.92 29.86 -4.44
C GLY A 191 -12.84 28.52 -3.70
N MET A 192 -11.83 27.67 -3.91
CA MET A 192 -11.71 26.43 -3.12
C MET A 192 -11.08 26.72 -1.74
N PRO A 193 -11.72 26.33 -0.62
CA PRO A 193 -11.11 26.47 0.70
C PRO A 193 -9.82 25.63 0.79
N PRO A 194 -8.82 26.09 1.55
CA PRO A 194 -7.49 25.47 1.59
C PRO A 194 -7.55 24.00 2.01
N LYS A 195 -6.60 23.20 1.52
CA LYS A 195 -6.38 21.76 1.81
C LYS A 195 -6.19 21.42 3.31
N HIS A 196 -6.44 22.37 4.21
CA HIS A 196 -6.27 22.31 5.66
C HIS A 196 -7.47 22.92 6.41
N VAL A 197 -8.71 22.68 5.96
CA VAL A 197 -9.86 22.95 6.84
C VAL A 197 -9.89 21.85 7.90
N ARG A 198 -9.34 22.16 9.08
CA ARG A 198 -9.67 21.43 10.31
C ARG A 198 -11.13 21.71 10.60
N TYR A 199 -12.01 20.74 10.38
CA TYR A 199 -13.35 20.78 10.98
C TYR A 199 -13.15 20.62 12.48
N VAL A 200 -13.47 21.68 13.22
CA VAL A 200 -13.52 21.71 14.69
C VAL A 200 -14.86 21.15 15.14
#